data_AF-A0A6J7Q738-F1
#
_entry.id   AF-A0A6J7Q738-F1
#
_cell.length_a   1.000
_cell.length_b   1.000
_cell.length_c   1.000
_cell.angle_alpha   90.00
_cell.angle_beta   90.00
_cell.angle_gamma   90.00
#
_symmetry.space_group_name_H-M   'P 1'
#
loop_
_entity.id
_entity.type
_entity.pdbx_description
1 polymer ?
#
loop_
_entity_poly.entity_id
_entity_poly.type
_entity_poly.pdbx_seq_one_letter_code
_entity_poly.pdbx_strand_id
1 'polypeptide(L)'
;MRNHTTARVGQRVVALMTATAMAATGVVMASGSLAGAASSASTCAAPTTATSAQLNATTGITKNSVTVGNVSIISGPVPGLFQGAAYGVEAYFNYINSQGGVNGRKLYVKSFDDAFSGTQNQSETAQAVSSLFATVGSFSLFDNYGCNILAQHPAFPDVSNTLDPGTSSLPNVFSAQPLEQGAPQAGYSYLKKKYPKAIKHVANLVSNVETAISQWEGQKAALENLGYAFSYVREVSPVETNFTTDVINMKNAGVQMVLMTDGDWQIFSALDKAMAQQNFHPQVVMSAGPVYSSQFIPAAGGAVNANGIWIIQGQSLYLGEDAKKIPAVATFNKWIQKVHPGFKPDLYTLFGWANAQLFTQALKKAGKNPTRGSVLTALKGITSFTASGLIAPANPAKKIPPNCVLFAQIKNGKFVRVAPTASGGWDCKSVYYSIDGPLPKVNP
;
A
#
# COMPACT_ATOMS: atom_id res chain seq x y z
N MET A 1 -0.80 -30.63 -74.87
CA MET A 1 -0.83 -29.39 -75.68
C MET A 1 0.28 -28.45 -75.18
N ARG A 2 0.60 -27.35 -75.89
CA ARG A 2 1.77 -26.45 -75.66
C ARG A 2 1.87 -26.01 -74.18
N ASN A 3 3.01 -26.11 -73.48
CA ASN A 3 4.36 -25.50 -73.66
C ASN A 3 4.46 -24.02 -73.23
N HIS A 4 5.26 -23.78 -72.17
CA HIS A 4 6.37 -22.81 -71.98
C HIS A 4 6.44 -22.38 -70.49
N THR A 5 7.56 -22.40 -69.72
CA THR A 5 8.94 -21.83 -69.84
C THR A 5 8.95 -20.32 -70.14
N THR A 6 9.80 -19.44 -69.59
CA THR A 6 11.03 -19.49 -68.73
C THR A 6 11.14 -18.12 -67.98
N ALA A 7 12.02 -17.75 -67.04
CA ALA A 7 13.25 -18.31 -66.42
C ALA A 7 13.45 -17.73 -64.99
N ARG A 8 14.70 -17.69 -64.47
CA ARG A 8 15.14 -16.90 -63.29
C ARG A 8 15.95 -15.68 -63.73
N VAL A 9 15.92 -14.60 -62.95
CA VAL A 9 17.09 -13.69 -62.74
C VAL A 9 17.11 -13.29 -61.26
N GLY A 10 18.30 -13.10 -60.70
CA GLY A 10 18.50 -12.47 -59.39
C GLY A 10 19.79 -11.66 -59.39
N GLN A 11 19.90 -10.64 -58.53
CA GLN A 11 21.10 -9.81 -58.41
C GLN A 11 21.48 -9.58 -56.95
N ARG A 12 22.80 -9.54 -56.71
CA ARG A 12 23.42 -9.15 -55.43
C ARG A 12 24.12 -7.81 -55.62
N VAL A 13 23.95 -6.90 -54.67
CA VAL A 13 24.79 -5.71 -54.45
C VAL A 13 24.88 -5.61 -52.91
N VAL A 14 25.90 -6.13 -52.23
CA VAL A 14 27.33 -5.75 -52.22
C VAL A 14 27.51 -4.28 -51.82
N ALA A 15 28.00 -4.07 -50.60
CA ALA A 15 28.24 -2.75 -50.04
C ALA A 15 29.47 -2.08 -50.67
N LEU A 16 29.52 -0.75 -50.62
CA LEU A 16 30.74 0.02 -50.81
C LEU A 16 30.96 0.94 -49.61
N MET A 17 32.11 0.80 -48.96
CA MET A 17 32.61 1.81 -48.03
C MET A 17 33.39 2.85 -48.83
N THR A 18 33.24 4.13 -48.48
CA THR A 18 34.28 5.14 -48.71
C THR A 18 34.49 5.90 -47.42
N ALA A 19 35.75 6.17 -47.09
CA ALA A 19 36.16 6.85 -45.88
C ALA A 19 36.90 8.15 -46.22
N THR A 20 36.73 9.16 -45.38
CA THR A 20 37.63 10.32 -45.27
C THR A 20 38.05 10.45 -43.81
N ALA A 21 39.30 10.86 -43.58
CA ALA A 21 39.97 10.66 -42.31
C ALA A 21 40.43 11.95 -41.64
N MET A 22 40.49 11.90 -40.30
CA MET A 22 41.34 12.69 -39.39
C MET A 22 41.44 14.21 -39.58
N ALA A 23 40.88 14.92 -38.60
CA ALA A 23 41.61 16.00 -37.92
C ALA A 23 41.40 15.82 -36.41
N ALA A 24 42.44 16.06 -35.60
CA ALA A 24 42.40 15.81 -34.15
C ALA A 24 42.82 17.06 -33.36
N THR A 25 41.94 17.51 -32.47
CA THR A 25 42.22 18.48 -31.40
C THR A 25 41.44 18.06 -30.17
N GLY A 26 42.14 17.88 -29.04
CA GLY A 26 41.52 17.40 -27.80
C GLY A 26 40.80 18.51 -27.03
N VAL A 27 39.71 18.16 -26.35
CA VAL A 27 39.07 19.01 -25.34
C VAL A 27 38.92 18.22 -24.04
N VAL A 28 39.46 18.82 -22.98
CA VAL A 28 39.33 18.58 -21.53
C VAL A 28 38.23 17.58 -21.11
N MET A 29 38.61 16.61 -20.26
CA MET A 29 37.65 15.86 -19.44
C MET A 29 36.96 16.81 -18.44
N ALA A 30 35.77 17.30 -18.77
CA ALA A 30 34.91 18.00 -17.82
C ALA A 30 34.22 16.98 -16.92
N SER A 31 34.61 16.93 -15.65
CA SER A 31 33.94 16.16 -14.60
C SER A 31 32.56 16.75 -14.30
N GLY A 32 31.57 16.37 -15.11
CA GLY A 32 30.16 16.73 -14.94
C GLY A 32 29.67 16.28 -13.57
N SER A 33 29.53 17.22 -12.65
CA SER A 33 29.02 16.96 -11.30
C SER A 33 27.59 16.41 -11.37
N LEU A 34 27.35 15.35 -10.61
CA LEU A 34 26.00 14.89 -10.30
C LEU A 34 25.31 15.96 -9.44
N ALA A 35 24.73 16.96 -10.10
CA ALA A 35 23.77 17.86 -9.48
C ALA A 35 22.58 17.01 -9.06
N GLY A 36 22.48 16.72 -7.76
CA GLY A 36 21.39 15.91 -7.21
C GLY A 36 20.05 16.54 -7.58
N ALA A 37 19.21 15.78 -8.29
CA ALA A 37 17.82 16.16 -8.48
C ALA A 37 17.19 16.33 -7.09
N ALA A 38 16.69 17.52 -6.79
CA ALA A 38 16.01 17.77 -5.53
C ALA A 38 14.81 16.82 -5.41
N SER A 39 14.66 16.21 -4.24
CA SER A 39 13.52 15.35 -3.91
C SER A 39 12.19 16.05 -4.26
N SER A 40 11.34 15.37 -5.02
CA SER A 40 10.01 15.85 -5.38
C SER A 40 9.19 16.18 -4.14
N ALA A 41 9.02 17.47 -3.86
CA ALA A 41 8.25 17.93 -2.71
C ALA A 41 6.76 17.61 -2.90
N SER A 42 6.11 17.13 -1.83
CA SER A 42 4.71 16.70 -1.85
C SER A 42 3.78 17.79 -2.42
N THR A 43 2.86 17.41 -3.30
CA THR A 43 1.92 18.31 -4.00
C THR A 43 0.81 18.89 -3.10
N CYS A 44 0.98 18.88 -1.78
CA CYS A 44 -0.04 19.27 -0.81
C CYS A 44 0.17 20.68 -0.26
N ALA A 45 -0.88 21.49 -0.28
CA ALA A 45 -0.91 22.81 0.32
C ALA A 45 -0.65 22.78 1.84
N ALA A 46 -0.01 23.84 2.35
CA ALA A 46 0.19 24.01 3.78
C ALA A 46 -1.16 24.09 4.54
N PRO A 47 -1.31 23.41 5.68
CA PRO A 47 -2.57 23.40 6.42
C PRO A 47 -2.92 24.78 6.98
N THR A 48 -4.17 25.19 6.76
CA THR A 48 -4.74 26.41 7.33
C THR A 48 -5.07 26.23 8.83
N THR A 49 -5.39 27.32 9.53
CA THR A 49 -5.81 27.24 10.95
C THR A 49 -7.33 27.10 11.07
N ALA A 50 -7.79 26.11 11.83
CA ALA A 50 -9.21 25.86 12.04
C ALA A 50 -9.86 26.93 12.95
N THR A 51 -10.94 27.56 12.48
CA THR A 51 -11.77 28.45 13.30
C THR A 51 -12.63 27.68 14.30
N SER A 52 -13.03 28.34 15.40
CA SER A 52 -13.94 27.76 16.40
C SER A 52 -15.28 27.29 15.80
N ALA A 53 -15.79 27.98 14.77
CA ALA A 53 -17.00 27.58 14.06
C ALA A 53 -16.81 26.26 13.29
N GLN A 54 -15.70 26.11 12.56
CA GLN A 54 -15.37 24.87 11.83
C GLN A 54 -15.12 23.70 12.80
N LEU A 55 -14.47 23.94 13.95
CA LEU A 55 -14.26 22.93 14.99
C LEU A 55 -15.57 22.50 15.68
N ASN A 56 -16.52 23.41 15.84
CA ASN A 56 -17.85 23.12 16.40
C ASN A 56 -18.83 22.52 15.39
N ALA A 57 -18.47 22.39 14.11
CA ALA A 57 -19.35 21.88 13.08
C ALA A 57 -19.78 20.42 13.32
N THR A 58 -21.04 20.13 12.96
CA THR A 58 -21.69 18.81 13.06
C THR A 58 -22.36 18.38 11.75
N THR A 59 -21.90 18.90 10.61
CA THR A 59 -22.34 18.45 9.27
C THR A 59 -22.28 16.93 9.17
N GLY A 60 -23.25 16.28 8.54
CA GLY A 60 -23.33 14.81 8.49
C GLY A 60 -23.75 14.10 9.80
N ILE A 61 -23.99 14.82 10.89
CA ILE A 61 -24.60 14.28 12.13
C ILE A 61 -26.08 14.65 12.19
N THR A 62 -26.92 13.70 12.58
CA THR A 62 -28.32 13.94 12.96
C THR A 62 -28.56 13.55 14.42
N LYS A 63 -29.82 13.59 14.89
CA LYS A 63 -30.21 13.01 16.19
C LYS A 63 -29.91 11.51 16.27
N ASN A 64 -30.04 10.78 15.14
CA ASN A 64 -30.08 9.31 15.10
C ASN A 64 -28.93 8.70 14.26
N SER A 65 -28.11 9.50 13.59
CA SER A 65 -27.06 9.02 12.67
C SER A 65 -25.80 9.88 12.65
N VAL A 66 -24.70 9.28 12.19
CA VAL A 66 -23.48 9.95 11.72
C VAL A 66 -23.11 9.37 10.37
N THR A 67 -22.99 10.21 9.35
CA THR A 67 -22.60 9.81 7.99
C THR A 67 -21.21 10.37 7.65
N VAL A 68 -20.33 9.49 7.18
CA VAL A 68 -18.94 9.80 6.78
C VAL A 68 -18.72 9.46 5.31
N GLY A 69 -17.70 10.03 4.68
CA GLY A 69 -17.28 9.69 3.33
C GLY A 69 -16.24 8.56 3.31
N ASN A 70 -16.12 7.92 2.16
CA ASN A 70 -14.99 7.06 1.79
C ASN A 70 -14.66 7.34 0.32
N VAL A 71 -13.48 7.88 0.04
CA VAL A 71 -13.01 8.20 -1.31
C VAL A 71 -11.94 7.17 -1.68
N SER A 72 -12.22 6.33 -2.68
CA SER A 72 -11.32 5.23 -3.05
C SER A 72 -11.36 4.95 -4.56
N ILE A 73 -10.36 4.25 -5.08
CA ILE A 73 -10.38 3.72 -6.45
C ILE A 73 -11.36 2.53 -6.50
N ILE A 74 -12.47 2.67 -7.22
CA ILE A 74 -13.49 1.61 -7.39
C ILE A 74 -13.66 1.25 -8.86
N SER A 75 -13.60 2.21 -9.78
CA SER A 75 -13.53 1.97 -11.23
C SER A 75 -12.20 2.46 -11.83
N GLY A 76 -12.12 2.51 -13.17
CA GLY A 76 -10.90 2.79 -13.90
C GLY A 76 -10.21 1.51 -14.44
N PRO A 77 -8.89 1.57 -14.75
CA PRO A 77 -8.16 0.49 -15.42
C PRO A 77 -8.08 -0.84 -14.65
N VAL A 78 -8.24 -0.82 -13.33
CA VAL A 78 -8.35 -2.01 -12.48
C VAL A 78 -9.70 -1.97 -11.74
N PRO A 79 -10.77 -2.57 -12.30
CA PRO A 79 -12.09 -2.55 -11.68
C PRO A 79 -12.07 -3.20 -10.30
N GLY A 80 -12.57 -2.46 -9.30
CA GLY A 80 -12.67 -2.90 -7.90
C GLY A 80 -11.39 -2.76 -7.08
N LEU A 81 -10.29 -2.19 -7.61
CA LEU A 81 -8.95 -2.18 -7.01
C LEU A 81 -8.93 -1.94 -5.49
N PHE A 82 -9.56 -0.86 -5.01
CA PHE A 82 -9.67 -0.54 -3.59
C PHE A 82 -11.12 -0.57 -3.06
N GLN A 83 -12.05 -1.20 -3.79
CA GLN A 83 -13.46 -1.36 -3.39
C GLN A 83 -13.62 -2.05 -2.02
N GLY A 84 -12.67 -2.92 -1.66
CA GLY A 84 -12.57 -3.51 -0.33
C GLY A 84 -12.56 -2.46 0.80
N ALA A 85 -11.94 -1.30 0.60
CA ALA A 85 -11.83 -0.25 1.62
C ALA A 85 -13.20 0.27 2.07
N ALA A 86 -14.09 0.60 1.13
CA ALA A 86 -15.47 1.00 1.44
C ALA A 86 -16.23 -0.12 2.15
N TYR A 87 -16.09 -1.37 1.69
CA TYR A 87 -16.75 -2.56 2.27
C TYR A 87 -16.25 -2.88 3.69
N GLY A 88 -14.98 -2.64 3.98
CA GLY A 88 -14.41 -2.76 5.32
C GLY A 88 -15.04 -1.78 6.32
N VAL A 89 -15.24 -0.53 5.89
CA VAL A 89 -15.93 0.50 6.69
C VAL A 89 -17.40 0.14 6.89
N GLU A 90 -18.11 -0.23 5.82
CA GLU A 90 -19.52 -0.56 5.87
C GLU A 90 -19.80 -1.78 6.78
N ALA A 91 -18.99 -2.83 6.68
CA ALA A 91 -19.12 -4.02 7.52
C ALA A 91 -18.83 -3.73 9.00
N TYR A 92 -17.82 -2.90 9.31
CA TYR A 92 -17.56 -2.50 10.70
C TYR A 92 -18.68 -1.63 11.27
N PHE A 93 -19.19 -0.67 10.48
CA PHE A 93 -20.32 0.15 10.90
C PHE A 93 -21.60 -0.68 11.09
N ASN A 94 -21.87 -1.66 10.23
CA ASN A 94 -22.98 -2.61 10.42
C ASN A 94 -22.82 -3.45 11.68
N TYR A 95 -21.61 -3.89 12.01
CA TYR A 95 -21.32 -4.56 13.29
C TYR A 95 -21.66 -3.67 14.48
N ILE A 96 -21.14 -2.44 14.53
CA ILE A 96 -21.39 -1.48 15.63
C ILE A 96 -22.87 -1.06 15.68
N ASN A 97 -23.53 -0.90 14.53
CA ASN A 97 -24.96 -0.61 14.43
C ASN A 97 -25.82 -1.72 15.05
N SER A 98 -25.41 -2.99 14.93
CA SER A 98 -26.09 -4.12 15.58
C SER A 98 -25.92 -4.15 17.11
N GLN A 99 -24.89 -3.49 17.63
CA GLN A 99 -24.65 -3.29 19.06
C GLN A 99 -25.30 -2.00 19.62
N GLY A 100 -26.14 -1.33 18.81
CA GLY A 100 -26.82 -0.09 19.17
C GLY A 100 -26.30 1.16 18.45
N GLY A 101 -25.09 1.12 17.89
CA GLY A 101 -24.40 2.29 17.32
C GLY A 101 -23.53 3.03 18.35
N VAL A 102 -23.15 4.27 18.06
CA VAL A 102 -22.34 5.11 18.95
C VAL A 102 -23.20 6.19 19.59
N ASN A 103 -23.30 6.18 20.92
CA ASN A 103 -24.03 7.17 21.71
C ASN A 103 -25.47 7.42 21.18
N GLY A 104 -26.16 6.34 20.79
CA GLY A 104 -27.52 6.34 20.25
C GLY A 104 -27.63 6.56 18.73
N ARG A 105 -26.52 6.82 18.03
CA ARG A 105 -26.51 7.09 16.58
C ARG A 105 -26.00 5.90 15.78
N LYS A 106 -26.67 5.59 14.67
CA LYS A 106 -26.17 4.65 13.65
C LYS A 106 -25.07 5.28 12.81
N LEU A 107 -24.06 4.51 12.46
CA LEU A 107 -22.96 4.93 11.59
C LEU A 107 -23.25 4.51 10.15
N TYR A 108 -23.01 5.41 9.20
CA TYR A 108 -23.16 5.16 7.76
C TYR A 108 -21.95 5.69 7.01
N VAL A 109 -21.59 5.03 5.92
CA VAL A 109 -20.57 5.47 4.97
C VAL A 109 -21.22 5.77 3.62
N LYS A 110 -20.90 6.92 3.03
CA LYS A 110 -21.13 7.17 1.60
C LYS A 110 -19.81 6.90 0.89
N SER A 111 -19.81 5.92 0.00
CA SER A 111 -18.68 5.65 -0.88
C SER A 111 -18.70 6.62 -2.07
N PHE A 112 -17.51 7.03 -2.48
CA PHE A 112 -17.22 7.84 -3.65
C PHE A 112 -16.10 7.14 -4.43
N ASP A 113 -16.22 7.13 -5.75
CA ASP A 113 -15.25 6.53 -6.66
C ASP A 113 -14.43 7.65 -7.32
N ASP A 114 -13.10 7.60 -7.19
CA ASP A 114 -12.22 8.52 -7.92
C ASP A 114 -11.82 8.02 -9.32
N ALA A 115 -12.28 6.82 -9.71
CA ALA A 115 -12.12 6.22 -11.04
C ALA A 115 -10.67 6.18 -11.55
N PHE A 116 -9.68 6.09 -10.65
CA PHE A 116 -8.25 6.14 -10.96
C PHE A 116 -7.80 7.54 -11.46
N SER A 117 -8.39 8.62 -10.94
CA SER A 117 -8.10 10.00 -11.36
C SER A 117 -7.91 10.95 -10.18
N GLY A 118 -6.77 11.63 -10.12
CA GLY A 118 -6.48 12.62 -9.08
C GLY A 118 -7.40 13.84 -9.08
N THR A 119 -7.83 14.33 -10.25
CA THR A 119 -8.78 15.45 -10.31
C THR A 119 -10.17 15.05 -9.82
N GLN A 120 -10.56 13.79 -10.01
CA GLN A 120 -11.79 13.24 -9.45
C GLN A 120 -11.64 12.98 -7.95
N ASN A 121 -10.51 12.46 -7.47
CA ASN A 121 -10.20 12.31 -6.05
C ASN A 121 -10.32 13.66 -5.29
N GLN A 122 -9.81 14.75 -5.88
CA GLN A 122 -9.97 16.10 -5.36
C GLN A 122 -11.44 16.53 -5.28
N SER A 123 -12.22 16.31 -6.35
CA SER A 123 -13.65 16.63 -6.44
C SER A 123 -14.48 15.86 -5.41
N GLU A 124 -14.29 14.54 -5.31
CA GLU A 124 -15.01 13.69 -4.37
C GLU A 124 -14.64 14.00 -2.91
N THR A 125 -13.36 14.33 -2.65
CA THR A 125 -12.93 14.82 -1.33
C THR A 125 -13.64 16.14 -0.98
N ALA A 126 -13.78 17.08 -1.92
CA ALA A 126 -14.55 18.30 -1.70
C ALA A 126 -16.05 18.04 -1.49
N GLN A 127 -16.65 17.06 -2.19
CA GLN A 127 -18.04 16.66 -1.94
C GLN A 127 -18.22 16.00 -0.56
N ALA A 128 -17.27 15.18 -0.11
CA ALA A 128 -17.27 14.60 1.23
C ALA A 128 -17.15 15.69 2.33
N VAL A 129 -16.22 16.63 2.18
CA VAL A 129 -15.95 17.70 3.15
C VAL A 129 -17.12 18.65 3.34
N SER A 130 -17.80 19.00 2.24
CA SER A 130 -18.95 19.91 2.22
C SER A 130 -20.24 19.29 2.81
N SER A 131 -20.44 17.98 2.67
CA SER A 131 -21.73 17.32 2.99
C SER A 131 -21.72 16.33 4.17
N LEU A 132 -20.55 15.82 4.58
CA LEU A 132 -20.42 14.72 5.55
C LEU A 132 -19.65 15.14 6.81
N PHE A 133 -19.59 14.26 7.81
CA PHE A 133 -18.95 14.60 9.09
C PHE A 133 -17.41 14.53 9.04
N ALA A 134 -16.91 13.46 8.43
CA ALA A 134 -15.51 13.06 8.31
C ALA A 134 -15.35 12.19 7.05
N THR A 135 -14.12 11.89 6.63
CA THR A 135 -13.80 10.73 5.79
C THR A 135 -13.24 9.60 6.64
N VAL A 136 -13.56 8.35 6.29
CA VAL A 136 -13.16 7.16 7.04
C VAL A 136 -12.80 6.04 6.07
N GLY A 137 -11.60 5.48 6.26
CA GLY A 137 -11.09 4.33 5.52
C GLY A 137 -10.89 4.57 4.03
N SER A 138 -10.80 5.83 3.58
CA SER A 138 -10.44 6.16 2.20
C SER A 138 -9.11 5.50 1.83
N PHE A 139 -8.96 5.09 0.58
CA PHE A 139 -7.71 4.51 0.08
C PHE A 139 -7.57 4.76 -1.42
N SER A 140 -6.57 5.54 -1.83
CA SER A 140 -6.31 5.88 -3.23
C SER A 140 -4.82 6.14 -3.48
N LEU A 141 -4.37 5.82 -4.69
CA LEU A 141 -3.05 6.16 -5.21
C LEU A 141 -2.84 7.67 -5.37
N PHE A 142 -3.93 8.45 -5.38
CA PHE A 142 -3.99 9.88 -5.68
C PHE A 142 -4.45 10.72 -4.47
N ASP A 143 -4.23 10.24 -3.24
CA ASP A 143 -4.62 10.96 -2.01
C ASP A 143 -3.93 12.33 -1.88
N ASN A 144 -2.75 12.50 -2.49
CA ASN A 144 -2.06 13.79 -2.66
C ASN A 144 -2.90 14.89 -3.35
N TYR A 145 -3.91 14.52 -4.15
CA TYR A 145 -4.87 15.47 -4.72
C TYR A 145 -5.93 15.88 -3.69
N GLY A 146 -6.53 14.92 -2.99
CA GLY A 146 -7.45 15.16 -1.87
C GLY A 146 -6.82 15.96 -0.72
N CYS A 147 -5.51 15.80 -0.50
CA CYS A 147 -4.71 16.55 0.47
C CYS A 147 -4.92 18.07 0.42
N ASN A 148 -4.98 18.63 -0.78
CA ASN A 148 -5.16 20.06 -0.99
C ASN A 148 -6.51 20.57 -0.46
N ILE A 149 -7.54 19.73 -0.45
CA ILE A 149 -8.83 20.02 0.17
C ILE A 149 -8.74 19.86 1.69
N LEU A 150 -8.13 18.76 2.17
CA LEU A 150 -7.99 18.48 3.61
C LEU A 150 -7.18 19.56 4.35
N ALA A 151 -6.16 20.14 3.71
CA ALA A 151 -5.37 21.27 4.22
C ALA A 151 -6.15 22.59 4.32
N GLN A 152 -7.07 22.84 3.38
CA GLN A 152 -7.99 23.99 3.40
C GLN A 152 -9.15 23.80 4.38
N HIS A 153 -9.40 22.56 4.83
CA HIS A 153 -10.45 22.21 5.78
C HIS A 153 -9.89 21.51 7.05
N PRO A 154 -9.00 22.17 7.81
CA PRO A 154 -8.23 21.62 8.94
C PRO A 154 -9.07 21.20 10.17
N ALA A 155 -10.38 21.43 10.13
CA ALA A 155 -11.33 20.90 11.12
C ALA A 155 -12.00 19.60 10.66
N PHE A 156 -11.98 19.26 9.38
CA PHE A 156 -12.58 18.03 8.86
C PHE A 156 -11.72 16.83 9.25
N PRO A 157 -12.22 15.88 10.08
CA PRO A 157 -11.46 14.69 10.42
C PRO A 157 -11.37 13.79 9.19
N ASP A 158 -10.16 13.38 8.85
CA ASP A 158 -9.93 12.23 7.99
C ASP A 158 -9.32 11.11 8.84
N VAL A 159 -9.89 9.91 8.71
CA VAL A 159 -9.42 8.71 9.40
C VAL A 159 -9.25 7.60 8.37
N SER A 160 -8.19 7.67 7.57
CA SER A 160 -8.01 6.88 6.35
C SER A 160 -6.60 6.30 6.24
N ASN A 161 -6.36 5.41 5.28
CA ASN A 161 -5.00 4.93 4.98
C ASN A 161 -4.38 5.83 3.90
N THR A 162 -3.32 6.55 4.25
CA THR A 162 -2.58 7.43 3.33
C THR A 162 -1.49 6.68 2.57
N LEU A 163 -1.19 7.15 1.36
CA LEU A 163 -0.06 6.73 0.52
C LEU A 163 0.87 7.91 0.20
N ASP A 164 0.39 9.15 0.31
CA ASP A 164 1.19 10.38 0.26
C ASP A 164 1.67 10.83 1.66
N PRO A 165 2.98 11.06 1.85
CA PRO A 165 3.53 11.67 3.08
C PRO A 165 2.95 13.05 3.40
N GLY A 166 2.64 13.88 2.38
CA GLY A 166 2.00 15.18 2.56
C GLY A 166 0.66 15.05 3.27
N THR A 167 -0.21 14.18 2.74
CA THR A 167 -1.51 13.80 3.31
C THR A 167 -1.34 13.21 4.70
N SER A 168 -0.41 12.26 4.85
CA SER A 168 -0.08 11.67 6.15
C SER A 168 0.31 12.73 7.17
N SER A 169 0.97 13.83 6.79
CA SER A 169 1.40 14.89 7.71
C SER A 169 0.25 15.74 8.30
N LEU A 170 -0.86 15.95 7.57
CA LEU A 170 -1.87 16.98 7.88
C LEU A 170 -2.49 16.87 9.30
N PRO A 171 -2.62 17.96 10.09
CA PRO A 171 -3.04 17.90 11.51
C PRO A 171 -4.45 17.33 11.82
N ASN A 172 -5.24 17.05 10.79
CA ASN A 172 -6.59 16.50 10.80
C ASN A 172 -6.70 15.08 10.17
N VAL A 173 -5.62 14.59 9.55
CA VAL A 173 -5.50 13.23 9.00
C VAL A 173 -4.92 12.29 10.06
N PHE A 174 -5.53 11.12 10.21
CA PHE A 174 -5.12 10.03 11.10
C PHE A 174 -5.30 8.69 10.39
N SER A 175 -4.49 7.69 10.74
CA SER A 175 -4.59 6.35 10.15
C SER A 175 -4.49 5.27 11.21
N ALA A 176 -5.22 4.17 11.03
CA ALA A 176 -5.07 2.95 11.83
C ALA A 176 -3.65 2.37 11.75
N GLN A 177 -3.01 2.51 10.57
CA GLN A 177 -1.59 2.32 10.36
C GLN A 177 -1.05 3.59 9.68
N PRO A 178 -0.41 4.52 10.41
CA PRO A 178 0.19 5.72 9.82
C PRO A 178 1.25 5.39 8.77
N LEU A 179 1.34 6.24 7.75
CA LEU A 179 2.43 6.24 6.78
C LEU A 179 3.61 7.08 7.30
N GLU A 180 4.81 6.56 7.05
CA GLU A 180 6.12 7.19 7.24
C GLU A 180 7.00 6.79 6.04
N GLN A 181 7.94 7.63 5.61
CA GLN A 181 8.93 7.22 4.60
C GLN A 181 10.05 6.38 5.23
N GLY A 182 9.98 5.06 5.05
CA GLY A 182 10.91 4.15 5.69
C GLY A 182 10.50 2.68 5.61
N ALA A 183 10.94 1.86 6.59
CA ALA A 183 10.47 0.48 6.73
C ALA A 183 10.65 -0.10 8.16
N PRO A 184 9.78 -1.05 8.58
CA PRO A 184 9.99 -1.83 9.79
C PRO A 184 11.13 -2.84 9.58
N GLN A 185 12.31 -2.60 10.17
CA GLN A 185 13.52 -3.37 9.85
C GLN A 185 13.52 -4.83 10.35
N ALA A 186 12.50 -5.29 11.08
CA ALA A 186 12.43 -6.65 11.63
C ALA A 186 12.45 -7.74 10.55
N GLY A 187 11.66 -7.56 9.47
CA GLY A 187 11.60 -8.48 8.34
C GLY A 187 12.94 -8.61 7.62
N TYR A 188 13.47 -7.47 7.18
CA TYR A 188 14.72 -7.37 6.45
C TYR A 188 15.93 -7.80 7.29
N SER A 189 15.97 -7.50 8.60
CA SER A 189 17.02 -7.99 9.50
C SER A 189 17.03 -9.53 9.60
N TYR A 190 15.87 -10.17 9.64
CA TYR A 190 15.75 -11.63 9.62
C TYR A 190 16.19 -12.22 8.27
N LEU A 191 15.74 -11.64 7.15
CA LEU A 191 16.12 -12.10 5.81
C LEU A 191 17.62 -11.92 5.55
N LYS A 192 18.22 -10.79 5.95
CA LYS A 192 19.68 -10.56 5.96
C LYS A 192 20.43 -11.65 6.73
N LYS A 193 19.96 -12.02 7.93
CA LYS A 193 20.60 -13.07 8.74
C LYS A 193 20.48 -14.46 8.09
N LYS A 194 19.39 -14.73 7.38
CA LYS A 194 19.09 -16.04 6.78
C LYS A 194 19.67 -16.22 5.37
N TYR A 195 19.76 -15.14 4.59
CA TYR A 195 20.19 -15.11 3.19
C TYR A 195 21.24 -14.00 2.95
N PRO A 196 22.39 -14.00 3.66
CA PRO A 196 23.34 -12.88 3.66
C PRO A 196 24.01 -12.61 2.30
N LYS A 197 23.98 -13.57 1.36
CA LYS A 197 24.40 -13.38 -0.03
C LYS A 197 23.29 -12.78 -0.89
N ALA A 198 22.05 -13.23 -0.72
CA ALA A 198 20.93 -12.80 -1.57
C ALA A 198 20.60 -11.31 -1.43
N ILE A 199 20.82 -10.72 -0.25
CA ILE A 199 20.63 -9.27 -0.04
C ILE A 199 21.62 -8.40 -0.83
N LYS A 200 22.63 -8.97 -1.50
CA LYS A 200 23.55 -8.24 -2.39
C LYS A 200 23.13 -8.27 -3.86
N HIS A 201 22.07 -9.03 -4.19
CA HIS A 201 21.56 -9.22 -5.53
C HIS A 201 20.04 -9.10 -5.53
N VAL A 202 19.55 -7.92 -5.15
CA VAL A 202 18.12 -7.66 -4.97
C VAL A 202 17.55 -7.05 -6.25
N ALA A 203 16.34 -7.47 -6.62
CA ALA A 203 15.49 -6.76 -7.55
C ALA A 203 14.30 -6.15 -6.85
N ASN A 204 13.86 -4.98 -7.30
CA ASN A 204 12.56 -4.44 -6.94
C ASN A 204 11.83 -3.87 -8.17
N LEU A 205 10.55 -4.19 -8.30
CA LEU A 205 9.64 -3.53 -9.25
C LEU A 205 8.77 -2.53 -8.49
N VAL A 206 8.73 -1.28 -8.97
CA VAL A 206 8.07 -0.15 -8.30
C VAL A 206 6.88 0.29 -9.15
N SER A 207 5.68 0.36 -8.58
CA SER A 207 4.54 0.96 -9.28
C SER A 207 4.86 2.41 -9.70
N ASN A 208 4.65 2.78 -10.96
CA ASN A 208 5.10 4.06 -11.55
C ASN A 208 4.22 5.28 -11.17
N VAL A 209 3.83 5.33 -9.91
CA VAL A 209 2.94 6.32 -9.29
C VAL A 209 3.75 7.12 -8.26
N GLU A 210 3.53 8.43 -8.19
CA GLU A 210 4.28 9.35 -7.31
C GLU A 210 4.32 8.89 -5.83
N THR A 211 3.20 8.43 -5.30
CA THR A 211 3.08 7.89 -3.93
C THR A 211 3.88 6.60 -3.73
N ALA A 212 3.84 5.69 -4.71
CA ALA A 212 4.61 4.44 -4.68
C ALA A 212 6.13 4.67 -4.82
N ILE A 213 6.55 5.62 -5.65
CA ILE A 213 7.96 6.03 -5.79
C ILE A 213 8.46 6.68 -4.49
N SER A 214 7.63 7.51 -3.86
CA SER A 214 7.91 8.15 -2.56
C SER A 214 8.08 7.13 -1.42
N GLN A 215 7.24 6.09 -1.39
CA GLN A 215 7.40 4.96 -0.46
C GLN A 215 8.60 4.08 -0.78
N TRP A 216 8.88 3.85 -2.07
CA TRP A 216 10.04 3.09 -2.51
C TRP A 216 11.35 3.71 -2.03
N GLU A 217 11.56 5.01 -2.18
CA GLU A 217 12.83 5.64 -1.75
C GLU A 217 13.04 5.54 -0.22
N GLY A 218 11.97 5.66 0.59
CA GLY A 218 12.04 5.41 2.03
C GLY A 218 12.36 3.94 2.37
N GLN A 219 11.73 3.00 1.68
CA GLN A 219 11.99 1.55 1.81
C GLN A 219 13.43 1.20 1.41
N LYS A 220 13.88 1.69 0.25
CA LYS A 220 15.23 1.55 -0.29
C LYS A 220 16.29 2.05 0.67
N ALA A 221 16.13 3.26 1.23
CA ALA A 221 17.03 3.79 2.26
C ALA A 221 17.10 2.88 3.51
N ALA A 222 15.96 2.34 3.95
CA ALA A 222 15.92 1.37 5.06
C ALA A 222 16.64 0.06 4.75
N LEU A 223 16.66 -0.38 3.49
CA LEU A 223 17.33 -1.58 3.01
C LEU A 223 18.84 -1.35 2.81
N GLU A 224 19.23 -0.23 2.21
CA GLU A 224 20.63 0.19 2.04
C GLU A 224 21.30 0.44 3.41
N ASN A 225 20.58 0.98 4.39
CA ASN A 225 21.00 1.05 5.80
C ASN A 225 21.28 -0.34 6.40
N LEU A 226 20.49 -1.35 6.03
CA LEU A 226 20.76 -2.75 6.38
C LEU A 226 21.86 -3.39 5.50
N GLY A 227 22.44 -2.66 4.56
CA GLY A 227 23.49 -3.13 3.65
C GLY A 227 22.97 -4.06 2.56
N TYR A 228 21.70 -3.93 2.15
CA TYR A 228 21.21 -4.51 0.90
C TYR A 228 21.88 -3.83 -0.30
N ALA A 229 21.85 -4.45 -1.48
CA ALA A 229 22.26 -3.85 -2.74
C ALA A 229 21.38 -4.35 -3.89
N PHE A 230 20.97 -3.42 -4.75
CA PHE A 230 20.05 -3.69 -5.85
C PHE A 230 20.82 -3.92 -7.15
N SER A 231 20.52 -5.04 -7.82
CA SER A 231 21.05 -5.39 -9.16
C SER A 231 20.03 -5.14 -10.28
N TYR A 232 18.76 -4.91 -9.93
CA TYR A 232 17.72 -4.51 -10.88
C TYR A 232 16.66 -3.65 -10.18
N VAL A 233 16.31 -2.49 -10.74
CA VAL A 233 15.15 -1.71 -10.32
C VAL A 233 14.47 -1.20 -11.58
N ARG A 234 13.14 -1.33 -11.66
CA ARG A 234 12.35 -0.71 -12.74
C ARG A 234 11.01 -0.21 -12.20
N GLU A 235 10.59 0.94 -12.70
CA GLU A 235 9.21 1.42 -12.61
C GLU A 235 8.30 0.65 -13.58
N VAL A 236 7.18 0.14 -13.07
CA VAL A 236 6.22 -0.72 -13.76
C VAL A 236 4.84 -0.08 -13.74
N SER A 237 4.02 -0.32 -14.76
CA SER A 237 2.64 0.20 -14.72
C SER A 237 1.79 -0.59 -13.72
N PRO A 238 0.88 0.06 -12.95
CA PRO A 238 -0.13 -0.62 -12.13
C PRO A 238 -0.96 -1.70 -12.86
N VAL A 239 -1.04 -1.61 -14.20
CA VAL A 239 -1.74 -2.59 -15.07
C VAL A 239 -0.79 -3.45 -15.91
N GLU A 240 0.49 -3.51 -15.58
CA GLU A 240 1.48 -4.26 -16.34
C GLU A 240 1.31 -5.78 -16.12
N THR A 241 1.25 -6.53 -17.23
CA THR A 241 0.87 -7.96 -17.23
C THR A 241 1.92 -8.89 -17.84
N ASN A 242 3.06 -8.36 -18.29
CA ASN A 242 4.12 -9.12 -18.95
C ASN A 242 5.51 -8.74 -18.44
N PHE A 243 6.04 -9.52 -17.51
CA PHE A 243 7.36 -9.33 -16.91
C PHE A 243 8.44 -10.23 -17.54
N THR A 244 8.23 -10.73 -18.77
CA THR A 244 9.19 -11.63 -19.43
C THR A 244 10.58 -11.01 -19.55
N THR A 245 10.65 -9.74 -19.99
CA THR A 245 11.90 -9.00 -20.14
C THR A 245 12.55 -8.69 -18.79
N ASP A 246 11.77 -8.28 -17.78
CA ASP A 246 12.26 -8.07 -16.41
C ASP A 246 12.88 -9.33 -15.83
N VAL A 247 12.23 -10.48 -15.99
CA VAL A 247 12.73 -11.77 -15.47
C VAL A 247 14.00 -12.20 -16.18
N ILE A 248 14.12 -11.99 -17.50
CA ILE A 248 15.36 -12.22 -18.23
C ILE A 248 16.48 -11.28 -17.73
N ASN A 249 16.18 -10.00 -17.51
CA ASN A 249 17.14 -9.02 -16.99
C ASN A 249 17.59 -9.34 -15.56
N MET A 250 16.66 -9.68 -14.65
CA MET A 250 16.96 -10.11 -13.29
C MET A 250 17.85 -11.36 -13.27
N LYS A 251 17.55 -12.34 -14.13
CA LYS A 251 18.34 -13.57 -14.29
C LYS A 251 19.75 -13.28 -14.80
N ASN A 252 19.90 -12.40 -15.78
CA ASN A 252 21.20 -11.95 -16.31
C ASN A 252 22.00 -11.11 -15.29
N ALA A 253 21.32 -10.30 -14.47
CA ALA A 253 21.91 -9.53 -13.37
C ALA A 253 22.23 -10.37 -12.12
N GLY A 254 21.99 -11.69 -12.15
CA GLY A 254 22.30 -12.60 -11.04
C GLY A 254 21.42 -12.43 -9.80
N VAL A 255 20.21 -11.88 -9.95
CA VAL A 255 19.28 -11.58 -8.84
C VAL A 255 18.95 -12.84 -8.03
N GLN A 256 19.01 -12.69 -6.70
CA GLN A 256 18.75 -13.73 -5.71
C GLN A 256 17.60 -13.38 -4.76
N MET A 257 17.15 -12.12 -4.74
CA MET A 257 15.99 -11.67 -3.97
C MET A 257 15.09 -10.81 -4.84
N VAL A 258 13.79 -11.12 -4.92
CA VAL A 258 12.79 -10.35 -5.68
C VAL A 258 11.78 -9.74 -4.71
N LEU A 259 11.59 -8.43 -4.86
CA LEU A 259 10.66 -7.58 -4.13
C LEU A 259 9.73 -6.85 -5.12
N MET A 260 8.63 -6.30 -4.61
CA MET A 260 7.76 -5.38 -5.34
C MET A 260 7.20 -4.31 -4.39
N THR A 261 7.16 -3.05 -4.82
CA THR A 261 6.56 -1.91 -4.09
C THR A 261 5.26 -1.50 -4.78
N ASP A 262 4.18 -1.41 -4.01
CA ASP A 262 2.82 -0.98 -4.41
C ASP A 262 2.24 -1.69 -5.64
N GLY A 263 2.56 -2.98 -5.79
CA GLY A 263 1.84 -3.91 -6.65
C GLY A 263 0.71 -4.64 -5.90
N ASP A 264 -0.43 -4.83 -6.57
CA ASP A 264 -1.52 -5.69 -6.11
C ASP A 264 -1.23 -7.20 -6.30
N TRP A 265 -2.22 -8.07 -6.04
CA TRP A 265 -2.02 -9.51 -6.22
C TRP A 265 -2.06 -9.94 -7.69
N GLN A 266 -2.69 -9.18 -8.59
CA GLN A 266 -2.74 -9.49 -10.02
C GLN A 266 -1.36 -9.29 -10.65
N ILE A 267 -0.76 -8.12 -10.46
CA ILE A 267 0.57 -7.78 -11.01
C ILE A 267 1.65 -8.69 -10.43
N PHE A 268 1.61 -9.00 -9.13
CA PHE A 268 2.54 -9.98 -8.53
C PHE A 268 2.34 -11.39 -9.10
N SER A 269 1.08 -11.81 -9.34
CA SER A 269 0.81 -13.13 -9.95
C SER A 269 1.27 -13.24 -11.41
N ALA A 270 1.31 -12.11 -12.14
CA ALA A 270 1.87 -12.04 -13.48
C ALA A 270 3.41 -12.13 -13.45
N LEU A 271 4.06 -11.55 -12.43
CA LEU A 271 5.49 -11.72 -12.20
C LEU A 271 5.84 -13.17 -11.87
N ASP A 272 5.14 -13.82 -10.94
CA ASP A 272 5.35 -15.24 -10.60
C ASP A 272 5.22 -16.16 -11.82
N LYS A 273 4.22 -15.91 -12.68
CA LYS A 273 4.06 -16.62 -13.97
C LYS A 273 5.27 -16.43 -14.88
N ALA A 274 5.77 -15.20 -15.02
CA ALA A 274 6.96 -14.93 -15.84
C ALA A 274 8.23 -15.58 -15.25
N MET A 275 8.40 -15.58 -13.93
CA MET A 275 9.50 -16.27 -13.23
C MET A 275 9.46 -17.78 -13.50
N ALA A 276 8.29 -18.41 -13.39
CA ALA A 276 8.11 -19.82 -13.71
C ALA A 276 8.37 -20.12 -15.20
N GLN A 277 7.83 -19.32 -16.13
CA GLN A 277 8.01 -19.49 -17.57
C GLN A 277 9.47 -19.39 -18.02
N GLN A 278 10.25 -18.46 -17.46
CA GLN A 278 11.68 -18.29 -17.78
C GLN A 278 12.60 -19.19 -16.95
N ASN A 279 12.04 -20.10 -16.14
CA ASN A 279 12.75 -20.97 -15.20
C ASN A 279 13.76 -20.15 -14.35
N PHE A 280 13.24 -19.14 -13.63
CA PHE A 280 13.99 -18.26 -12.74
C PHE A 280 13.51 -18.45 -11.30
N HIS A 281 14.40 -18.90 -10.43
CA HIS A 281 14.10 -19.27 -9.04
C HIS A 281 15.04 -18.52 -8.07
N PRO A 282 14.73 -17.26 -7.73
CA PRO A 282 15.50 -16.51 -6.74
C PRO A 282 15.41 -17.18 -5.35
N GLN A 283 16.44 -17.01 -4.51
CA GLN A 283 16.48 -17.61 -3.17
C GLN A 283 15.39 -17.06 -2.22
N VAL A 284 14.93 -15.84 -2.49
CA VAL A 284 13.85 -15.17 -1.75
C VAL A 284 12.94 -14.45 -2.75
N VAL A 285 11.66 -14.80 -2.73
CA VAL A 285 10.58 -13.91 -3.18
C VAL A 285 9.89 -13.40 -1.91
N MET A 286 9.72 -12.09 -1.77
CA MET A 286 8.99 -11.50 -0.65
C MET A 286 7.99 -10.46 -1.15
N SER A 287 6.81 -10.46 -0.53
CA SER A 287 5.81 -9.42 -0.70
C SER A 287 5.25 -8.98 0.66
N ALA A 288 4.56 -7.84 0.65
CA ALA A 288 3.81 -7.31 1.77
C ALA A 288 2.37 -7.85 1.73
N GLY A 289 1.41 -7.10 2.31
CA GLY A 289 0.02 -7.51 2.45
C GLY A 289 -0.76 -7.89 1.16
N PRO A 290 -0.54 -7.30 -0.04
CA PRO A 290 -1.44 -7.54 -1.17
C PRO A 290 -1.55 -9.00 -1.63
N VAL A 291 -0.45 -9.77 -1.63
CA VAL A 291 -0.47 -11.20 -2.01
C VAL A 291 -1.18 -12.10 -1.00
N TYR A 292 -1.47 -11.60 0.20
CA TYR A 292 -2.32 -12.29 1.17
C TYR A 292 -3.81 -12.11 0.82
N SER A 293 -4.15 -12.61 -0.36
CA SER A 293 -5.48 -12.70 -0.94
C SER A 293 -5.82 -14.16 -1.26
N SER A 294 -7.09 -14.53 -1.08
CA SER A 294 -7.59 -15.85 -1.50
C SER A 294 -7.53 -16.10 -3.02
N GLN A 295 -7.34 -15.05 -3.82
CA GLN A 295 -7.23 -15.11 -5.29
C GLN A 295 -5.79 -15.32 -5.78
N PHE A 296 -4.79 -14.93 -4.97
CA PHE A 296 -3.38 -14.87 -5.40
C PHE A 296 -2.82 -16.23 -5.81
N ILE A 297 -2.93 -17.26 -4.97
CA ILE A 297 -2.32 -18.58 -5.23
C ILE A 297 -2.89 -19.23 -6.50
N PRO A 298 -4.22 -19.26 -6.75
CA PRO A 298 -4.76 -19.65 -8.05
C PRO A 298 -4.23 -18.80 -9.21
N ALA A 299 -4.20 -17.47 -9.06
CA ALA A 299 -3.77 -16.55 -10.10
C ALA A 299 -2.29 -16.70 -10.48
N ALA A 300 -1.41 -17.04 -9.54
CA ALA A 300 0.02 -17.28 -9.78
C ALA A 300 0.30 -18.59 -10.56
N GLY A 301 -0.71 -19.42 -10.83
CA GLY A 301 -0.55 -20.76 -11.41
C GLY A 301 -0.56 -21.89 -10.37
N GLY A 302 -1.02 -21.61 -9.15
CA GLY A 302 -1.14 -22.59 -8.07
C GLY A 302 0.11 -22.72 -7.20
N ALA A 303 0.07 -23.70 -6.30
CA ALA A 303 1.09 -23.91 -5.27
C ALA A 303 2.50 -24.14 -5.83
N VAL A 304 2.63 -24.66 -7.06
CA VAL A 304 3.94 -24.93 -7.69
C VAL A 304 4.77 -23.66 -7.89
N ASN A 305 4.13 -22.52 -8.21
CA ASN A 305 4.81 -21.24 -8.39
C ASN A 305 4.84 -20.44 -7.08
N ALA A 306 3.75 -20.47 -6.31
CA ALA A 306 3.60 -19.61 -5.13
C ALA A 306 4.31 -20.13 -3.85
N ASN A 307 4.67 -21.42 -3.78
CA ASN A 307 5.29 -22.00 -2.57
C ASN A 307 6.65 -21.34 -2.25
N GLY A 308 6.86 -20.99 -0.98
CA GLY A 308 8.11 -20.42 -0.47
C GLY A 308 8.11 -18.89 -0.40
N ILE A 309 7.21 -18.20 -1.12
CA ILE A 309 7.02 -16.74 -1.03
C ILE A 309 6.83 -16.33 0.42
N TRP A 310 7.59 -15.31 0.84
CA TRP A 310 7.51 -14.71 2.15
C TRP A 310 6.44 -13.62 2.18
N ILE A 311 5.55 -13.71 3.17
CA ILE A 311 4.64 -12.63 3.54
C ILE A 311 5.16 -12.06 4.87
N ILE A 312 5.67 -10.85 4.84
CA ILE A 312 6.16 -10.15 6.03
C ILE A 312 5.42 -8.81 6.12
N GLN A 313 4.54 -8.68 7.10
CA GLN A 313 3.49 -7.65 7.08
C GLN A 313 3.09 -7.20 8.50
N GLY A 314 2.52 -6.00 8.62
CA GLY A 314 1.99 -5.43 9.86
C GLY A 314 0.54 -5.83 10.16
N GLN A 315 -0.04 -6.72 9.36
CA GLN A 315 -1.45 -7.15 9.40
C GLN A 315 -1.55 -8.63 9.81
N SER A 316 -2.61 -9.00 10.52
CA SER A 316 -2.82 -10.40 10.95
C SER A 316 -3.11 -11.31 9.77
N LEU A 317 -3.11 -12.64 9.98
CA LEU A 317 -3.68 -13.55 8.99
C LEU A 317 -5.22 -13.54 9.07
N TYR A 318 -5.79 -12.44 8.57
CA TYR A 318 -7.20 -12.06 8.63
C TYR A 318 -8.15 -12.85 7.72
N LEU A 319 -7.67 -13.68 6.80
CA LEU A 319 -8.52 -14.58 6.00
C LEU A 319 -8.99 -15.81 6.79
N GLY A 320 -8.33 -16.11 7.92
CA GLY A 320 -8.84 -17.09 8.90
C GLY A 320 -7.76 -17.82 9.71
N GLU A 321 -6.51 -17.86 9.27
CA GLU A 321 -5.45 -18.64 9.93
C GLU A 321 -5.19 -18.17 11.38
N ASP A 322 -5.37 -16.88 11.67
CA ASP A 322 -5.24 -16.33 13.02
C ASP A 322 -6.52 -16.35 13.87
N ALA A 323 -7.66 -16.82 13.33
CA ALA A 323 -8.96 -16.72 14.01
C ALA A 323 -9.04 -17.42 15.37
N LYS A 324 -8.17 -18.43 15.62
CA LYS A 324 -8.06 -19.10 16.93
C LYS A 324 -7.33 -18.28 18.01
N LYS A 325 -6.62 -17.22 17.63
CA LYS A 325 -5.79 -16.38 18.51
C LYS A 325 -6.23 -14.92 18.54
N ILE A 326 -6.85 -14.46 17.44
CA ILE A 326 -7.35 -13.10 17.27
C ILE A 326 -8.86 -13.20 16.93
N PRO A 327 -9.77 -13.20 17.92
CA PRO A 327 -11.21 -13.37 17.69
C PRO A 327 -11.83 -12.31 16.77
N ALA A 328 -11.18 -11.14 16.66
CA ALA A 328 -11.55 -10.10 15.70
C ALA A 328 -11.50 -10.58 14.24
N VAL A 329 -10.63 -11.55 13.90
CA VAL A 329 -10.58 -12.16 12.55
C VAL A 329 -11.88 -12.90 12.21
N ALA A 330 -12.47 -13.61 13.18
CA ALA A 330 -13.77 -14.27 13.00
C ALA A 330 -14.91 -13.24 12.87
N THR A 331 -14.82 -12.12 13.59
CA THR A 331 -15.81 -11.03 13.52
C THR A 331 -15.73 -10.29 12.19
N PHE A 332 -14.52 -9.96 11.72
CA PHE A 332 -14.22 -9.37 10.42
C PHE A 332 -14.84 -10.19 9.28
N ASN A 333 -14.43 -11.46 9.12
CA ASN A 333 -14.94 -12.31 8.05
C ASN A 333 -16.46 -12.50 8.11
N LYS A 334 -17.02 -12.68 9.31
CA LYS A 334 -18.47 -12.82 9.50
C LYS A 334 -19.25 -11.60 9.03
N TRP A 335 -18.76 -10.38 9.31
CA TRP A 335 -19.47 -9.17 8.95
C TRP A 335 -19.25 -8.77 7.48
N ILE A 336 -18.07 -9.02 6.91
CA ILE A 336 -17.87 -8.90 5.46
C ILE A 336 -18.85 -9.81 4.70
N GLN A 337 -18.94 -11.10 5.03
CA GLN A 337 -19.88 -12.01 4.36
C GLN A 337 -21.37 -11.70 4.67
N LYS A 338 -21.68 -10.95 5.73
CA LYS A 338 -23.05 -10.55 6.06
C LYS A 338 -23.51 -9.31 5.28
N VAL A 339 -22.62 -8.37 5.00
CA VAL A 339 -22.96 -7.13 4.28
C VAL A 339 -22.68 -7.27 2.77
N HIS A 340 -21.62 -7.98 2.39
CA HIS A 340 -21.25 -8.26 1.00
C HIS A 340 -21.06 -9.78 0.78
N PRO A 341 -22.16 -10.55 0.71
CA PRO A 341 -22.09 -12.01 0.55
C PRO A 341 -21.28 -12.43 -0.67
N GLY A 342 -20.33 -13.35 -0.48
CA GLY A 342 -19.49 -13.90 -1.55
C GLY A 342 -18.23 -13.10 -1.89
N PHE A 343 -18.17 -11.81 -1.52
CA PHE A 343 -17.00 -10.94 -1.67
C PHE A 343 -15.76 -11.57 -1.00
N LYS A 344 -14.56 -11.33 -1.55
CA LYS A 344 -13.31 -11.86 -1.01
C LYS A 344 -12.58 -10.73 -0.27
N PRO A 345 -12.51 -10.76 1.08
CA PRO A 345 -11.76 -9.74 1.80
C PRO A 345 -10.29 -9.78 1.43
N ASP A 346 -9.69 -8.59 1.40
CA ASP A 346 -8.31 -8.31 1.02
C ASP A 346 -7.66 -7.33 2.04
N LEU A 347 -6.47 -6.83 1.72
CA LEU A 347 -5.74 -5.88 2.54
C LEU A 347 -6.53 -4.56 2.74
N TYR A 348 -7.14 -4.07 1.67
CA TYR A 348 -7.86 -2.79 1.63
C TYR A 348 -9.14 -2.88 2.47
N THR A 349 -9.79 -4.05 2.46
CA THR A 349 -10.89 -4.42 3.35
C THR A 349 -10.49 -4.35 4.83
N LEU A 350 -9.27 -4.79 5.17
CA LEU A 350 -8.74 -4.65 6.52
C LEU A 350 -8.48 -3.18 6.88
N PHE A 351 -7.93 -2.38 5.95
CA PHE A 351 -7.69 -0.95 6.15
C PHE A 351 -9.00 -0.19 6.42
N GLY A 352 -10.04 -0.43 5.63
CA GLY A 352 -11.37 0.14 5.85
C GLY A 352 -11.93 -0.20 7.25
N TRP A 353 -11.89 -1.48 7.62
CA TRP A 353 -12.36 -1.96 8.93
C TRP A 353 -11.56 -1.36 10.10
N ALA A 354 -10.22 -1.32 10.00
CA ALA A 354 -9.34 -0.82 11.05
C ALA A 354 -9.52 0.69 11.27
N ASN A 355 -9.67 1.47 10.20
CA ASN A 355 -9.96 2.91 10.28
C ASN A 355 -11.37 3.20 10.81
N ALA A 356 -12.37 2.42 10.39
CA ALA A 356 -13.72 2.52 10.95
C ALA A 356 -13.76 2.24 12.46
N GLN A 357 -12.90 1.33 12.94
CA GLN A 357 -12.69 1.09 14.38
C GLN A 357 -11.99 2.27 15.07
N LEU A 358 -10.94 2.86 14.47
CA LEU A 358 -10.24 4.03 15.01
C LEU A 358 -11.19 5.24 15.13
N PHE A 359 -11.93 5.54 14.06
CA PHE A 359 -12.95 6.60 14.05
C PHE A 359 -14.04 6.34 15.10
N THR A 360 -14.54 5.10 15.21
CA THR A 360 -15.57 4.73 16.20
C THR A 360 -15.07 4.91 17.64
N GLN A 361 -13.81 4.57 17.92
CA GLN A 361 -13.20 4.81 19.24
C GLN A 361 -13.14 6.30 19.57
N ALA A 362 -12.74 7.14 18.61
CA ALA A 362 -12.69 8.58 18.77
C ALA A 362 -14.09 9.21 18.91
N LEU A 363 -15.04 8.83 18.07
CA LEU A 363 -16.44 9.29 18.10
C LEU A 363 -17.14 8.91 19.42
N LYS A 364 -16.86 7.73 19.96
CA LYS A 364 -17.37 7.31 21.28
C LYS A 364 -16.80 8.18 22.40
N LYS A 365 -15.48 8.45 22.36
CA LYS A 365 -14.74 9.30 23.32
C LYS A 365 -15.15 10.78 23.24
N ALA A 366 -15.60 11.26 22.07
CA ALA A 366 -16.18 12.59 21.87
C ALA A 366 -17.58 12.78 22.52
N GLY A 367 -18.21 11.71 23.02
CA GLY A 367 -19.40 11.80 23.86
C GLY A 367 -20.73 11.96 23.10
N LYS A 368 -21.77 12.40 23.80
CA LYS A 368 -23.16 12.40 23.30
C LYS A 368 -23.43 13.46 22.22
N ASN A 369 -22.68 14.56 22.21
CA ASN A 369 -22.83 15.67 21.28
C ASN A 369 -21.49 15.93 20.55
N PRO A 370 -21.03 15.00 19.68
CA PRO A 370 -19.72 15.11 19.06
C PRO A 370 -19.71 16.22 18.01
N THR A 371 -18.72 17.11 18.11
CA THR A 371 -18.31 18.05 17.06
C THR A 371 -17.06 17.54 16.35
N ARG A 372 -16.76 18.04 15.15
CA ARG A 372 -15.52 17.70 14.42
C ARG A 372 -14.26 17.88 15.29
N GLY A 373 -14.15 19.01 16.00
CA GLY A 373 -13.03 19.31 16.91
C GLY A 373 -12.94 18.38 18.13
N SER A 374 -14.07 17.92 18.67
CA SER A 374 -14.08 16.93 19.77
C SER A 374 -13.57 15.56 19.32
N VAL A 375 -13.84 15.16 18.07
CA VAL A 375 -13.33 13.91 17.48
C VAL A 375 -11.84 14.03 17.14
N LEU A 376 -11.38 15.16 16.60
CA LEU A 376 -9.95 15.45 16.43
C LEU A 376 -9.20 15.41 17.78
N THR A 377 -9.77 15.96 18.84
CA THR A 377 -9.20 15.90 20.20
C THR A 377 -9.16 14.47 20.72
N ALA A 378 -10.19 13.66 20.43
CA ALA A 378 -10.22 12.26 20.80
C ALA A 378 -9.13 11.43 20.08
N LEU A 379 -8.96 11.62 18.76
CA LEU A 379 -7.95 10.99 17.89
C LEU A 379 -6.52 11.33 18.35
N LYS A 380 -6.24 12.60 18.67
CA LYS A 380 -4.96 13.08 19.24
C LYS A 380 -4.63 12.49 20.62
N GLY A 381 -5.55 11.72 21.22
CA GLY A 381 -5.34 10.93 22.43
C GLY A 381 -5.49 9.43 22.24
N ILE A 382 -5.21 8.87 21.05
CA ILE A 382 -5.10 7.42 20.79
C ILE A 382 -3.63 7.10 20.46
N THR A 383 -2.86 6.77 21.49
CA THR A 383 -1.40 6.58 21.41
C THR A 383 -0.93 5.13 21.24
N SER A 384 -1.86 4.17 21.31
CA SER A 384 -1.66 2.80 20.86
C SER A 384 -2.96 2.29 20.24
N PHE A 385 -2.87 1.61 19.10
CA PHE A 385 -4.00 1.07 18.36
C PHE A 385 -3.61 -0.23 17.63
N THR A 386 -4.50 -1.22 17.66
CA THR A 386 -4.26 -2.58 17.11
C THR A 386 -5.44 -3.14 16.31
N ALA A 387 -6.52 -2.36 16.10
CA ALA A 387 -7.79 -2.84 15.54
C ALA A 387 -8.26 -4.18 16.16
N SER A 388 -8.33 -4.25 17.50
CA SER A 388 -8.62 -5.50 18.25
C SER A 388 -7.68 -6.67 17.93
N GLY A 389 -6.42 -6.37 17.65
CA GLY A 389 -5.36 -7.33 17.31
C GLY A 389 -5.24 -7.65 15.82
N LEU A 390 -6.12 -7.10 14.96
CA LEU A 390 -6.05 -7.33 13.50
C LEU A 390 -4.80 -6.74 12.85
N ILE A 391 -4.18 -5.73 13.45
CA ILE A 391 -2.94 -5.09 13.01
C ILE A 391 -1.94 -4.99 14.16
N ALA A 392 -0.66 -4.85 13.80
CA ALA A 392 0.42 -4.57 14.74
C ALA A 392 0.22 -3.20 15.41
N PRO A 393 0.77 -2.99 16.63
CA PRO A 393 0.60 -1.73 17.36
C PRO A 393 1.10 -0.52 16.58
N ALA A 394 0.21 0.45 16.33
CA ALA A 394 0.50 1.76 15.77
C ALA A 394 0.21 2.87 16.80
N ASN A 395 0.74 4.08 16.58
CA ASN A 395 0.37 5.27 17.37
C ASN A 395 -0.26 6.32 16.45
N PRO A 396 -1.58 6.26 16.19
CA PRO A 396 -2.28 7.23 15.34
C PRO A 396 -2.10 8.68 15.79
N ALA A 397 -2.14 8.94 17.11
CA ALA A 397 -2.03 10.29 17.66
C ALA A 397 -0.69 10.98 17.37
N LYS A 398 0.40 10.22 17.30
CA LYS A 398 1.76 10.69 16.95
C LYS A 398 2.18 10.31 15.52
N LYS A 399 1.29 9.69 14.75
CA LYS A 399 1.53 9.23 13.38
C LYS A 399 2.68 8.22 13.22
N ILE A 400 2.97 7.44 14.28
CA ILE A 400 4.05 6.45 14.24
C ILE A 400 3.51 5.13 13.66
N PRO A 401 4.10 4.59 12.58
CA PRO A 401 3.75 3.29 12.01
C PRO A 401 4.08 2.12 12.97
N PRO A 402 3.52 0.92 12.75
CA PRO A 402 3.98 -0.27 13.45
C PRO A 402 5.44 -0.61 13.14
N ASN A 403 6.29 -0.69 14.17
CA ASN A 403 7.64 -1.25 14.04
C ASN A 403 7.67 -2.79 14.13
N CYS A 404 6.52 -3.44 14.31
CA CYS A 404 6.40 -4.88 14.45
C CYS A 404 5.80 -5.54 13.19
N VAL A 405 6.24 -6.75 12.87
CA VAL A 405 5.73 -7.55 11.74
C VAL A 405 5.40 -8.98 12.15
N LEU A 406 4.49 -9.63 11.43
CA LEU A 406 4.42 -11.09 11.41
C LEU A 406 5.24 -11.66 10.25
N PHE A 407 5.59 -12.93 10.36
CA PHE A 407 6.23 -13.73 9.33
C PHE A 407 5.32 -14.90 8.97
N ALA A 408 4.96 -14.99 7.69
CA ALA A 408 4.33 -16.16 7.09
C ALA A 408 5.04 -16.54 5.79
N GLN A 409 4.79 -17.76 5.33
CA GLN A 409 5.15 -18.22 3.99
C GLN A 409 4.00 -19.00 3.38
N ILE A 410 3.94 -19.03 2.06
CA ILE A 410 3.09 -19.98 1.34
C ILE A 410 3.74 -21.36 1.40
N LYS A 411 3.02 -22.36 1.91
CA LYS A 411 3.47 -23.75 2.03
C LYS A 411 2.34 -24.70 1.63
N ASN A 412 2.62 -25.56 0.66
CA ASN A 412 1.66 -26.49 0.05
C ASN A 412 0.34 -25.78 -0.37
N GLY A 413 0.46 -24.58 -0.95
CA GLY A 413 -0.67 -23.78 -1.41
C GLY A 413 -1.51 -23.12 -0.30
N LYS A 414 -0.96 -22.97 0.92
CA LYS A 414 -1.64 -22.34 2.07
C LYS A 414 -0.73 -21.30 2.72
N PHE A 415 -1.30 -20.22 3.24
CA PHE A 415 -0.56 -19.28 4.08
C PHE A 415 -0.30 -19.90 5.45
N VAL A 416 0.95 -19.86 5.92
CA VAL A 416 1.37 -20.48 7.19
C VAL A 416 2.32 -19.56 7.93
N ARG A 417 1.98 -19.18 9.18
CA ARG A 417 2.91 -18.47 10.08
C ARG A 417 4.20 -19.26 10.27
N VAL A 418 5.34 -18.60 10.17
CA VAL A 418 6.68 -19.19 10.35
C VAL A 418 7.45 -18.48 11.47
N ALA A 419 8.56 -19.08 11.90
CA ALA A 419 9.45 -18.46 12.87
C ALA A 419 10.03 -17.13 12.32
N PRO A 420 10.13 -16.07 13.14
CA PRO A 420 9.95 -16.04 14.60
C PRO A 420 8.50 -16.11 15.12
N THR A 421 7.48 -15.73 14.34
CA THR A 421 6.09 -15.56 14.83
C THR A 421 5.17 -16.76 14.63
N ALA A 422 5.70 -17.99 14.61
CA ALA A 422 4.93 -19.22 14.42
C ALA A 422 3.91 -19.47 15.56
N SER A 423 4.27 -19.08 16.78
CA SER A 423 3.40 -19.12 17.97
C SER A 423 2.28 -18.08 17.94
N GLY A 424 2.27 -17.14 16.99
CA GLY A 424 1.34 -16.01 16.91
C GLY A 424 2.03 -14.67 17.19
N GLY A 425 1.23 -13.61 17.38
CA GLY A 425 1.74 -12.28 17.71
C GLY A 425 2.61 -11.66 16.61
N TRP A 426 3.56 -10.81 17.04
CA TRP A 426 4.40 -9.97 16.20
C TRP A 426 5.85 -10.00 16.69
N ASP A 427 6.83 -9.80 15.81
CA ASP A 427 8.21 -9.49 16.21
C ASP A 427 8.43 -7.98 16.21
N CYS A 428 8.59 -7.41 17.41
CA CYS A 428 8.82 -5.97 17.67
C CYS A 428 10.29 -5.64 18.01
N LYS A 429 11.24 -6.56 17.76
CA LYS A 429 12.64 -6.42 18.24
C LYS A 429 13.40 -5.29 17.55
N SER A 430 13.20 -5.09 16.24
CA SER A 430 13.80 -3.97 15.51
C SER A 430 13.04 -2.66 15.72
N VAL A 431 13.66 -1.56 15.34
CA VAL A 431 13.01 -0.26 15.16
C VAL A 431 12.35 -0.16 13.78
N TYR A 432 11.49 0.85 13.61
CA TYR A 432 11.18 1.37 12.29
C TYR A 432 12.34 2.30 11.88
N TYR A 433 12.90 2.12 10.69
CA TYR A 433 13.83 3.08 10.09
C TYR A 433 13.00 4.11 9.35
N SER A 434 13.19 5.40 9.64
CA SER A 434 12.66 6.53 8.86
C SER A 434 13.82 7.34 8.31
N ILE A 435 13.61 7.97 7.15
CA ILE A 435 14.58 8.91 6.55
C ILE A 435 14.72 10.20 7.36
N ASP A 436 13.69 10.60 8.10
CA ASP A 436 13.68 11.80 8.95
C ASP A 436 14.29 11.56 10.35
N GLY A 437 14.59 10.31 10.69
CA GLY A 437 15.35 9.95 11.90
C GLY A 437 14.80 8.74 12.68
N PRO A 438 15.30 8.50 13.91
CA PRO A 438 14.91 7.34 14.70
C PRO A 438 13.54 7.54 15.37
N LEU A 439 12.51 6.84 14.87
CA LEU A 439 11.19 6.82 15.51
C LEU A 439 11.18 6.01 16.81
N PRO A 440 10.43 6.46 17.84
CA PRO A 440 10.24 5.69 19.07
C PRO A 440 9.33 4.48 18.83
N LYS A 441 9.64 3.35 19.46
CA LYS A 441 8.86 2.11 19.31
C LYS A 441 7.42 2.26 19.81
N VAL A 442 6.49 1.61 19.12
CA VAL A 442 5.12 1.38 19.62
C VAL A 442 5.09 0.01 20.28
N ASN A 443 4.98 -0.01 21.61
CA ASN A 443 4.84 -1.26 22.35
C ASN A 443 3.39 -1.77 22.30
N PRO A 444 3.15 -3.11 22.35
CA PRO A 444 1.82 -3.71 22.42
C PRO A 444 0.98 -3.29 23.64
#